data_AF-A0AAU5WHT6-F1
#
_entry.id   AF-A0AAU5WHT6-F1
#
_cell.length_a   1.000
_cell.length_b   1.000
_cell.length_c   1.000
_cell.angle_alpha   90.00
_cell.angle_beta   90.00
_cell.angle_gamma   90.00
#
_symmetry.space_group_name_H-M   'P 1'
#
loop_
_entity.id
_entity.type
_entity.pdbx_description
1 polymer ?
#
loop_
_entity_poly.entity_id
_entity_poly.type
_entity_poly.pdbx_seq_one_letter_code
_entity_poly.pdbx_strand_id
1 'polypeptide(L)'
;MSVTFTVPDKITTSFVVATDSDPGELPSAVRHRLTGPFAKAAGERLGTPRLEITGFRAAGSPWNLDSVVGADLEEAGRAREAGRHIGVTATLEVADLPFGVQVARSVTRAIAAAVSGIPVDLDTGRVLRARPDPRDAEATGFVLADDWFCARAPLSPTRGQCTADEEEINGCACVELTTRGLRRFGIPELRIADVACAHDLAALNVLRTTAQRLLPLGTRPGEHTTGPVLSLAGSDFSAYWGSGEPMWDDGTVPVHLSQLEPLLLGVGPPADFPDTMNDWLWDDLPPILYELLSCDPDPAHLSFTP
;
A
#
# COMPACT_ATOMS: atom_id res chain seq x y z
N MET A 1 12.95 5.10 -24.59
CA MET A 1 13.84 4.75 -23.46
C MET A 1 13.20 3.65 -22.66
N SER A 2 13.92 2.75 -21.99
CA SER A 2 13.33 1.73 -21.10
C SER A 2 13.46 2.16 -19.64
N VAL A 3 12.61 1.61 -18.77
CA VAL A 3 12.70 1.81 -17.31
C VAL A 3 13.26 0.54 -16.69
N THR A 4 14.27 0.69 -15.83
CA THR A 4 14.95 -0.42 -15.17
C THR A 4 14.96 -0.21 -13.67
N PHE A 5 14.58 -1.24 -12.92
CA PHE A 5 14.71 -1.25 -11.46
C PHE A 5 15.19 -2.63 -10.98
N THR A 6 15.80 -2.66 -9.81
CA THR A 6 16.34 -3.89 -9.22
C THR A 6 15.48 -4.33 -8.04
N VAL A 7 14.99 -5.56 -8.13
CA VAL A 7 14.33 -6.25 -7.01
C VAL A 7 15.41 -6.94 -6.18
N PRO A 8 15.54 -6.64 -4.87
CA PRO A 8 16.54 -7.28 -4.02
C PRO A 8 16.21 -8.76 -3.78
N ASP A 9 17.16 -9.55 -3.29
CA ASP A 9 16.88 -10.94 -2.89
C ASP A 9 15.93 -11.01 -1.68
N LYS A 10 16.02 -10.00 -0.81
CA LYS A 10 15.23 -9.90 0.41
C LYS A 10 14.63 -8.52 0.59
N ILE A 11 13.43 -8.48 1.16
CA ILE A 11 12.79 -7.25 1.62
C ILE A 11 12.61 -7.30 3.12
N THR A 12 12.58 -6.13 3.76
CA THR A 12 12.22 -6.00 5.17
C THR A 12 10.96 -5.16 5.27
N THR A 13 9.95 -5.68 5.95
CA THR A 13 8.72 -4.95 6.30
C THR A 13 8.65 -4.81 7.81
N SER A 14 8.07 -3.70 8.29
CA SER A 14 7.98 -3.42 9.72
C SER A 14 6.63 -2.83 10.09
N PHE A 15 6.09 -3.32 11.19
CA PHE A 15 4.88 -2.83 11.82
C PHE A 15 5.15 -2.52 13.29
N VAL A 16 4.35 -1.65 13.89
CA VAL A 16 4.43 -1.31 15.31
C VAL A 16 3.04 -1.39 15.94
N VAL A 17 2.93 -1.95 17.13
CA VAL A 17 1.75 -1.82 17.97
C VAL A 17 2.07 -0.81 19.07
N ALA A 18 1.39 0.33 19.03
CA ALA A 18 1.45 1.35 20.07
C ALA A 18 0.46 1.00 21.18
N THR A 19 0.90 0.93 22.44
CA THR A 19 0.06 0.54 23.57
C THR A 19 0.60 1.08 24.90
N ASP A 20 -0.27 1.21 25.90
CA ASP A 20 0.12 1.45 27.29
C ASP A 20 0.23 0.16 28.12
N SER A 21 -0.32 -0.93 27.59
CA SER A 21 -0.37 -2.23 28.27
C SER A 21 1.01 -2.87 28.36
N ASP A 22 1.24 -3.63 29.43
CA ASP A 22 2.41 -4.50 29.49
C ASP A 22 2.24 -5.69 28.53
N PRO A 23 3.17 -5.92 27.59
CA PRO A 23 3.09 -7.01 26.63
C PRO A 23 3.02 -8.42 27.26
N GLY A 24 3.54 -8.62 28.48
CA GLY A 24 3.65 -9.96 29.07
C GLY A 24 4.33 -10.96 28.12
N GLU A 25 3.81 -12.20 28.05
CA GLU A 25 4.30 -13.23 27.12
C GLU A 25 3.64 -13.13 25.72
N LEU A 26 4.12 -12.18 24.89
CA LEU A 26 3.59 -11.98 23.53
C LEU A 26 3.59 -13.23 22.64
N PRO A 27 4.65 -14.07 22.58
CA PRO A 27 4.64 -15.26 21.74
C PRO A 27 3.48 -16.20 22.05
N SER A 28 3.17 -16.38 23.34
CA SER A 28 2.03 -17.18 23.80
C SER A 28 0.72 -16.52 23.37
N ALA A 29 0.54 -15.22 23.62
CA ALA A 29 -0.69 -14.49 23.27
C ALA A 29 -0.98 -14.51 21.75
N VAL A 30 0.06 -14.36 20.92
CA VAL A 30 -0.06 -14.41 19.46
C VAL A 30 -0.53 -15.78 18.98
N ARG A 31 0.05 -16.87 19.49
CA ARG A 31 -0.33 -18.24 19.10
C ARG A 31 -1.79 -18.57 19.42
N HIS A 32 -2.36 -18.01 20.49
CA HIS A 32 -3.76 -18.24 20.84
C HIS A 32 -4.74 -17.43 19.98
N ARG A 33 -4.29 -16.37 19.32
CA ARG A 33 -5.13 -15.45 18.54
C ARG A 33 -5.02 -15.63 17.04
N LEU A 34 -3.88 -16.11 16.54
CA LEU A 34 -3.74 -16.44 15.13
C LEU A 34 -4.52 -17.70 14.78
N THR A 35 -5.30 -17.61 13.71
CA THR A 35 -6.08 -18.71 13.14
C THR A 35 -5.66 -18.97 11.69
N GLY A 36 -6.09 -20.11 11.15
CA GLY A 36 -5.96 -20.39 9.71
C GLY A 36 -4.52 -20.51 9.21
N PRO A 37 -4.27 -20.21 7.92
CA PRO A 37 -2.99 -20.46 7.26
C PRO A 37 -1.82 -19.65 7.86
N PHE A 38 -2.10 -18.48 8.42
CA PHE A 38 -1.07 -17.61 9.02
C PHE A 38 -0.52 -18.15 10.33
N ALA A 39 -1.32 -18.91 11.11
CA ALA A 39 -0.90 -19.43 12.41
C ALA A 39 0.30 -20.38 12.29
N LYS A 40 0.25 -21.31 11.32
CA LYS A 40 1.34 -22.26 11.07
C LYS A 40 2.61 -21.52 10.62
N ALA A 41 2.49 -20.66 9.61
CA ALA A 41 3.62 -19.91 9.07
C ALA A 41 4.26 -18.98 10.10
N ALA A 42 3.45 -18.30 10.94
CA ALA A 42 3.95 -17.49 12.03
C ALA A 42 4.70 -18.35 13.07
N GLY A 43 4.17 -19.52 13.44
CA GLY A 43 4.81 -20.43 14.38
C GLY A 43 6.19 -20.91 13.93
N GLU A 44 6.36 -21.16 12.63
CA GLU A 44 7.64 -21.59 12.03
C GLU A 44 8.67 -20.46 11.93
N ARG A 45 8.23 -19.20 11.83
CA ARG A 45 9.11 -18.04 11.60
C ARG A 45 9.45 -17.28 12.88
N LEU A 46 8.60 -17.38 13.90
CA LEU A 46 8.72 -16.59 15.12
C LEU A 46 10.04 -16.86 15.84
N GLY A 47 10.76 -15.79 16.17
CA GLY A 47 12.08 -15.89 16.80
C GLY A 47 13.22 -16.10 15.81
N THR A 48 12.96 -15.95 14.52
CA THR A 48 13.97 -15.89 13.45
C THR A 48 13.89 -14.52 12.76
N PRO A 49 14.89 -14.12 11.96
CA PRO A 49 14.81 -12.88 11.17
C PRO A 49 13.62 -12.79 10.20
N ARG A 50 12.95 -13.93 9.91
CA ARG A 50 11.74 -13.97 9.09
C ARG A 50 10.49 -13.48 9.82
N LEU A 51 10.53 -13.40 11.16
CA LEU A 51 9.50 -12.79 12.00
C LEU A 51 10.05 -12.54 13.43
N GLU A 52 10.43 -11.29 13.69
CA GLU A 52 10.95 -10.84 14.97
C GLU A 52 9.93 -9.94 15.68
N ILE A 53 9.78 -10.14 16.99
CA ILE A 53 8.97 -9.29 17.86
C ILE A 53 9.89 -8.64 18.89
N THR A 54 9.86 -7.32 18.96
CA THR A 54 10.66 -6.54 19.91
C THR A 54 9.77 -5.55 20.66
N GLY A 55 10.13 -5.21 21.90
CA GLY A 55 9.33 -4.32 22.74
C GLY A 55 10.17 -3.22 23.37
N PHE A 56 9.69 -1.98 23.30
CA PHE A 56 10.37 -0.80 23.82
C PHE A 56 9.40 0.10 24.58
N ARG A 57 9.92 0.84 25.57
CA ARG A 57 9.25 2.05 26.06
C ARG A 57 9.29 3.10 24.94
N ALA A 58 8.26 3.92 24.81
CA ALA A 58 8.18 4.92 23.74
C ALA A 58 9.41 5.85 23.72
N ALA A 59 9.87 6.31 24.88
CA ALA A 59 11.06 7.16 25.01
C ALA A 59 12.38 6.53 24.52
N GLY A 60 12.45 5.19 24.41
CA GLY A 60 13.60 4.45 23.90
C GLY A 60 13.28 3.66 22.64
N SER A 61 12.15 3.94 21.99
CA SER A 61 11.71 3.22 20.82
C SER A 61 12.46 3.69 19.57
N PRO A 62 12.89 2.78 18.69
CA PRO A 62 13.55 3.16 17.44
C PRO A 62 12.58 3.68 16.36
N TRP A 63 11.26 3.62 16.60
CA TRP A 63 10.25 4.02 15.62
C TRP A 63 9.66 5.38 15.97
N ASN A 64 9.64 6.29 14.98
CA ASN A 64 8.96 7.57 15.07
C ASN A 64 7.52 7.42 14.55
N LEU A 65 6.53 7.71 15.41
CA LEU A 65 5.10 7.66 15.08
C LEU A 65 4.46 9.05 14.87
N ASP A 66 5.24 10.14 14.92
CA ASP A 66 4.75 11.52 14.85
C ASP A 66 3.99 11.82 13.54
N SER A 67 4.41 11.19 12.44
CA SER A 67 3.82 11.38 11.11
C SER A 67 2.75 10.33 10.74
N VAL A 68 2.33 9.50 11.69
CA VAL A 68 1.32 8.45 11.46
C VAL A 68 -0.04 9.07 11.18
N VAL A 69 -0.74 8.50 10.20
CA VAL A 69 -2.10 8.91 9.83
C VAL A 69 -3.08 7.79 10.19
N GLY A 70 -4.07 8.11 11.02
CA GLY A 70 -5.19 7.22 11.37
C GLY A 70 -6.42 7.48 10.50
N ALA A 71 -7.51 6.79 10.82
CA ALA A 71 -8.84 7.11 10.27
C ALA A 71 -9.32 8.50 10.73
N ASP A 72 -8.94 8.89 11.96
CA ASP A 72 -9.18 10.19 12.54
C ASP A 72 -7.96 10.68 13.36
N LEU A 73 -8.04 11.93 13.85
CA LEU A 73 -6.97 12.54 14.64
C LEU A 73 -6.79 11.90 16.01
N GLU A 74 -7.85 11.33 16.59
CA GLU A 74 -7.81 10.70 17.90
C GLU A 74 -7.05 9.37 17.85
N GLU A 75 -7.32 8.54 16.84
CA GLU A 75 -6.61 7.29 16.60
C GLU A 75 -5.12 7.52 16.36
N ALA A 76 -4.78 8.52 15.53
CA ALA A 76 -3.39 8.92 15.32
C ALA A 76 -2.75 9.50 16.60
N GLY A 77 -3.51 10.26 17.39
CA GLY A 77 -3.08 10.78 18.70
C GLY A 77 -2.73 9.67 19.68
N ARG A 78 -3.63 8.69 19.85
CA ARG A 78 -3.39 7.52 20.72
C ARG A 78 -2.15 6.72 20.31
N ALA A 79 -1.89 6.57 19.00
CA ALA A 79 -0.68 5.91 18.54
C ALA A 79 0.60 6.68 18.92
N ARG A 80 0.58 8.01 18.85
CA ARG A 80 1.73 8.87 19.21
C ARG A 80 1.98 8.95 20.70
N GLU A 81 0.91 8.98 21.49
CA GLU A 81 0.96 9.22 22.93
C GLU A 81 1.21 7.94 23.76
N ALA A 82 1.11 6.76 23.13
CA ALA A 82 1.30 5.49 23.79
C ALA A 82 2.67 5.38 24.50
N GLY A 83 2.68 4.82 25.71
CA GLY A 83 3.89 4.67 26.52
C GLY A 83 4.84 3.55 26.08
N ARG A 84 4.42 2.67 25.16
CA ARG A 84 5.21 1.53 24.67
C ARG A 84 4.94 1.24 23.19
N HIS A 85 5.98 0.74 22.52
CA HIS A 85 5.92 0.26 21.14
C HIS A 85 6.39 -1.19 21.07
N ILE A 86 5.60 -2.04 20.42
CA ILE A 86 5.96 -3.42 20.09
C ILE A 86 6.20 -3.50 18.58
N GLY A 87 7.43 -3.72 18.16
CA GLY A 87 7.78 -3.89 16.75
C GLY A 87 7.57 -5.31 16.29
N VAL A 88 7.05 -5.45 15.08
CA VAL A 88 7.01 -6.71 14.31
C VAL A 88 7.78 -6.46 13.02
N THR A 89 8.95 -7.08 12.90
CA THR A 89 9.83 -6.92 11.74
C THR A 89 9.99 -8.27 11.06
N ALA A 90 9.90 -8.29 9.74
CA ALA A 90 10.10 -9.51 8.95
C ALA A 90 11.04 -9.23 7.78
N THR A 91 12.16 -9.96 7.73
CA THR A 91 13.05 -10.01 6.56
C THR A 91 12.73 -11.25 5.74
N LEU A 92 12.22 -11.04 4.54
CA LEU A 92 11.58 -12.05 3.70
C LEU A 92 12.36 -12.22 2.39
N GLU A 93 12.49 -13.44 1.90
CA GLU A 93 12.92 -13.67 0.51
C GLU A 93 11.82 -13.15 -0.43
N VAL A 94 12.16 -12.57 -1.56
CA VAL A 94 11.14 -12.03 -2.49
C VAL A 94 10.19 -13.09 -3.05
N ALA A 95 10.63 -14.34 -3.13
CA ALA A 95 9.78 -15.47 -3.52
C ALA A 95 8.68 -15.81 -2.49
N ASP A 96 8.76 -15.26 -1.28
CA ASP A 96 7.75 -15.42 -0.22
C ASP A 96 6.68 -14.31 -0.26
N LEU A 97 6.79 -13.37 -1.21
CA LEU A 97 5.84 -12.27 -1.37
C LEU A 97 4.63 -12.71 -2.20
N PRO A 98 3.42 -12.24 -1.86
CA PRO A 98 3.10 -11.33 -0.75
C PRO A 98 2.86 -12.03 0.60
N PHE A 99 2.78 -13.36 0.62
CA PHE A 99 2.34 -14.15 1.76
C PHE A 99 3.09 -13.84 3.07
N GLY A 100 4.42 -13.73 3.03
CA GLY A 100 5.21 -13.44 4.22
C GLY A 100 4.90 -12.09 4.87
N VAL A 101 4.54 -11.09 4.06
CA VAL A 101 4.12 -9.77 4.56
C VAL A 101 2.74 -9.88 5.24
N GLN A 102 1.83 -10.69 4.69
CA GLN A 102 0.53 -10.99 5.31
C GLN A 102 0.70 -11.68 6.67
N VAL A 103 1.65 -12.61 6.78
CA VAL A 103 1.98 -13.26 8.07
C VAL A 103 2.43 -12.21 9.09
N ALA A 104 3.34 -11.31 8.72
CA ALA A 104 3.81 -10.25 9.61
C ALA A 104 2.66 -9.32 10.05
N ARG A 105 1.82 -8.86 9.12
CA ARG A 105 0.67 -8.00 9.41
C ARG A 105 -0.38 -8.71 10.29
N SER A 106 -0.63 -9.99 10.03
CA SER A 106 -1.53 -10.83 10.85
C SER A 106 -1.03 -10.93 12.29
N VAL A 107 0.28 -11.16 12.49
CA VAL A 107 0.92 -11.17 13.80
C VAL A 107 0.77 -9.82 14.50
N THR A 108 1.00 -8.70 13.80
CA THR A 108 0.79 -7.35 14.34
C THR A 108 -0.64 -7.15 14.83
N ARG A 109 -1.63 -7.55 14.04
CA ARG A 109 -3.05 -7.44 14.42
C ARG A 109 -3.39 -8.32 15.63
N ALA A 110 -2.83 -9.53 15.70
CA ALA A 110 -2.99 -10.43 16.85
C ALA A 110 -2.40 -9.84 18.13
N ILE A 111 -1.22 -9.20 18.04
CA ILE A 111 -0.60 -8.47 19.17
C ILE A 111 -1.49 -7.30 19.58
N ALA A 112 -1.91 -6.46 18.63
CA ALA A 112 -2.78 -5.31 18.90
C ALA A 112 -4.06 -5.73 19.63
N ALA A 113 -4.70 -6.81 19.19
CA ALA A 113 -5.86 -7.38 19.86
C ALA A 113 -5.55 -7.96 21.26
N ALA A 114 -4.33 -8.45 21.50
CA ALA A 114 -3.93 -8.98 22.80
C ALA A 114 -3.67 -7.88 23.84
N VAL A 115 -3.12 -6.74 23.41
CA VAL A 115 -2.69 -5.65 24.30
C VAL A 115 -3.59 -4.42 24.22
N SER A 116 -4.71 -4.52 23.49
CA SER A 116 -5.61 -3.41 23.15
C SER A 116 -4.84 -2.21 22.57
N GLY A 117 -3.88 -2.50 21.70
CA GLY A 117 -2.99 -1.50 21.09
C GLY A 117 -3.47 -1.01 19.73
N ILE A 118 -2.82 0.04 19.22
CA ILE A 118 -3.03 0.63 17.91
C ILE A 118 -1.97 0.08 16.94
N PRO A 119 -2.35 -0.77 15.97
CA PRO A 119 -1.42 -1.32 14.99
C PRO A 119 -1.10 -0.28 13.91
N VAL A 120 0.18 -0.06 13.65
CA VAL A 120 0.73 0.89 12.68
C VAL A 120 1.57 0.14 11.67
N ASP A 121 1.35 0.43 10.40
CA ASP A 121 2.18 0.01 9.29
C ASP A 121 3.22 1.10 9.01
N LEU A 122 4.50 0.79 9.20
CA LEU A 122 5.59 1.76 9.00
C LEU A 122 5.93 1.96 7.53
N ASP A 123 5.63 0.98 6.68
CA ASP A 123 5.86 1.11 5.24
C ASP A 123 4.88 2.11 4.64
N THR A 124 3.63 2.16 5.10
CA THR A 124 2.63 3.16 4.65
C THR A 124 2.55 4.39 5.57
N GLY A 125 3.08 4.29 6.79
CA GLY A 125 2.96 5.31 7.84
C GLY A 125 1.52 5.51 8.30
N ARG A 126 0.69 4.46 8.30
CA ARG A 126 -0.74 4.52 8.64
C ARG A 126 -1.11 3.57 9.76
N VAL A 127 -2.12 3.94 10.53
CA VAL A 127 -2.80 2.99 11.42
C VAL A 127 -3.53 1.96 10.55
N LEU A 128 -3.36 0.69 10.87
CA LEU A 128 -4.07 -0.39 10.20
C LEU A 128 -5.54 -0.35 10.62
N ARG A 129 -6.43 -0.21 9.64
CA ARG A 129 -7.87 -0.19 9.89
C ARG A 129 -8.32 -1.43 10.65
N ALA A 130 -9.13 -1.23 11.68
CA ALA A 130 -9.79 -2.32 12.38
C ALA A 130 -10.70 -3.07 11.39
N ARG A 131 -10.66 -4.41 11.43
CA ARG A 131 -11.61 -5.24 10.71
C ARG A 131 -12.81 -5.57 11.60
N PRO A 132 -14.01 -5.72 11.02
CA PRO A 132 -15.22 -6.00 11.81
C PRO A 132 -15.14 -7.29 12.64
N ASP A 133 -14.52 -8.34 12.10
CA ASP A 133 -14.30 -9.60 12.83
C ASP A 133 -12.82 -9.74 13.26
N PRO A 134 -12.52 -9.77 14.57
CA PRO A 134 -11.19 -10.03 15.09
C PRO A 134 -10.62 -11.42 14.74
N ARG A 135 -11.49 -12.39 14.37
CA ARG A 135 -11.10 -13.74 13.94
C ARG A 135 -10.68 -13.80 12.47
N ASP A 136 -11.09 -12.80 11.68
CA ASP A 136 -10.71 -12.57 10.28
C ASP A 136 -9.82 -11.32 10.16
N ALA A 137 -8.91 -11.17 11.12
CA ALA A 137 -8.03 -10.01 11.21
C ALA A 137 -7.20 -9.80 9.93
N GLU A 138 -6.92 -10.85 9.17
CA GLU A 138 -6.19 -10.82 7.91
C GLU A 138 -6.90 -11.70 6.87
N ALA A 139 -7.14 -11.18 5.66
CA ALA A 139 -7.75 -11.96 4.58
C ALA A 139 -6.81 -13.08 4.12
N THR A 140 -7.35 -14.26 3.81
CA THR A 140 -6.55 -15.38 3.27
C THR A 140 -6.03 -15.10 1.86
N GLY A 141 -6.78 -14.34 1.06
CA GLY A 141 -6.35 -13.84 -0.24
C GLY A 141 -5.62 -12.50 -0.10
N PHE A 142 -4.59 -12.30 -0.92
CA PHE A 142 -3.92 -11.02 -1.04
C PHE A 142 -4.69 -10.11 -2.01
N VAL A 143 -5.02 -8.90 -1.57
CA VAL A 143 -5.69 -7.87 -2.37
C VAL A 143 -4.98 -6.54 -2.12
N LEU A 144 -4.38 -5.94 -3.14
CA LEU A 144 -3.54 -4.74 -2.96
C LEU A 144 -4.31 -3.53 -2.40
N ALA A 145 -5.62 -3.43 -2.66
CA ALA A 145 -6.51 -2.41 -2.10
C ALA A 145 -6.74 -2.51 -0.57
N ASP A 146 -6.33 -3.60 0.07
CA ASP A 146 -6.45 -3.82 1.51
C ASP A 146 -5.39 -3.05 2.31
N ASP A 147 -5.27 -1.75 2.04
CA ASP A 147 -4.34 -0.80 2.66
C ASP A 147 -2.85 -1.22 2.58
N TRP A 148 -2.47 -2.00 1.55
CA TRP A 148 -1.08 -2.40 1.32
C TRP A 148 -0.20 -1.31 0.70
N PHE A 149 -0.79 -0.24 0.19
CA PHE A 149 -0.07 0.99 -0.03
C PHE A 149 -1.04 2.18 0.10
N CYS A 150 -0.50 3.38 0.18
CA CYS A 150 -1.29 4.60 0.07
C CYS A 150 -0.66 5.55 -0.94
N ALA A 151 -1.47 6.40 -1.57
CA ALA A 151 -0.97 7.56 -2.28
C ALA A 151 -1.09 8.77 -1.35
N ARG A 152 0.01 9.50 -1.16
CA ARG A 152 0.03 10.74 -0.39
C ARG A 152 0.30 11.89 -1.33
N ALA A 153 -0.49 12.96 -1.16
CA ALA A 153 -0.04 14.25 -1.62
C ALA A 153 1.18 14.68 -0.81
N PRO A 154 2.20 15.33 -1.42
CA PRO A 154 3.23 15.97 -0.64
C PRO A 154 2.58 16.93 0.36
N LEU A 155 3.25 17.17 1.49
CA LEU A 155 2.85 18.15 2.49
C LEU A 155 3.08 19.57 1.93
N SER A 156 2.38 19.91 0.84
CA SER A 156 2.47 21.24 0.24
C SER A 156 1.64 22.22 1.07
N PRO A 157 2.15 23.43 1.34
CA PRO A 157 1.41 24.47 2.07
C PRO A 157 0.15 24.97 1.34
N THR A 158 -0.05 24.61 0.07
CA THR A 158 -1.22 24.99 -0.75
C THR A 158 -2.39 24.03 -0.68
N ARG A 159 -2.31 22.94 0.09
CA ARG A 159 -3.39 21.94 0.19
C ARG A 159 -4.68 22.60 0.72
N GLY A 160 -5.74 22.56 -0.09
CA GLY A 160 -7.04 23.17 0.23
C GLY A 160 -7.15 24.67 -0.03
N GLN A 161 -6.15 25.28 -0.68
CA GLN A 161 -6.14 26.71 -1.04
C GLN A 161 -6.31 26.95 -2.55
N CYS A 162 -6.55 25.88 -3.32
CA CYS A 162 -6.81 26.02 -4.75
C CYS A 162 -8.15 26.75 -4.93
N THR A 163 -8.14 27.87 -5.64
CA THR A 163 -9.33 28.66 -5.98
C THR A 163 -9.74 28.49 -7.44
N ALA A 164 -9.13 27.53 -8.14
CA ALA A 164 -9.48 27.22 -9.51
C ALA A 164 -10.91 26.71 -9.58
N ASP A 165 -11.57 27.00 -10.70
CA ASP A 165 -12.88 26.43 -10.98
C ASP A 165 -12.74 24.92 -11.17
N GLU A 166 -13.59 24.13 -10.49
CA GLU A 166 -13.60 22.67 -10.63
C GLU A 166 -14.08 22.23 -12.01
N GLU A 167 -14.79 23.11 -12.74
CA GLU A 167 -15.25 22.86 -14.11
C GLU A 167 -14.15 23.13 -15.17
N GLU A 168 -13.05 23.80 -14.82
CA GLU A 168 -11.95 24.07 -15.73
C GLU A 168 -10.92 22.94 -15.69
N ILE A 169 -10.86 22.12 -16.76
CA ILE A 169 -9.97 20.96 -16.92
C ILE A 169 -8.51 21.32 -16.56
N ASN A 170 -8.05 22.49 -17.02
CA ASN A 170 -6.71 23.00 -16.79
C ASN A 170 -6.66 24.14 -15.74
N GLY A 171 -7.69 24.26 -14.91
CA GLY A 171 -7.81 25.34 -13.93
C GLY A 171 -6.70 25.36 -12.88
N CYS A 172 -6.07 24.19 -12.62
CA CYS A 172 -4.89 24.10 -11.77
C CYS A 172 -3.99 22.89 -12.07
N ALA A 173 -2.83 22.84 -11.42
CA ALA A 173 -1.87 21.72 -11.47
C ALA A 173 -1.26 21.50 -10.07
N CYS A 174 -2.12 21.51 -9.05
CA CYS A 174 -1.70 21.57 -7.64
C CYS A 174 -1.51 20.21 -6.98
N VAL A 175 -1.97 19.12 -7.61
CA VAL A 175 -1.95 17.78 -7.04
C VAL A 175 -0.72 17.03 -7.55
N GLU A 176 0.05 16.52 -6.60
CA GLU A 176 1.02 15.46 -6.82
C GLU A 176 0.60 14.32 -5.91
N LEU A 177 0.66 13.08 -6.37
CA LEU A 177 0.42 11.89 -5.57
C LEU A 177 1.64 10.99 -5.67
N THR A 178 2.21 10.62 -4.53
CA THR A 178 3.30 9.63 -4.45
C THR A 178 2.86 8.43 -3.62
N THR A 179 3.06 7.22 -4.13
CA THR A 179 2.75 6.01 -3.39
C THR A 179 3.74 5.79 -2.25
N ARG A 180 3.29 5.08 -1.23
CA ARG A 180 4.12 4.61 -0.13
C ARG A 180 3.67 3.21 0.27
N GLY A 181 4.62 2.27 0.27
CA GLY A 181 4.40 0.89 0.67
C GLY A 181 4.60 -0.12 -0.46
N LEU A 182 4.90 0.30 -1.69
CA LEU A 182 5.16 -0.62 -2.81
C LEU A 182 6.53 -1.31 -2.69
N ARG A 183 7.49 -0.65 -2.05
CA ARG A 183 8.87 -1.19 -1.87
C ARG A 183 8.93 -2.50 -1.10
N ARG A 184 7.99 -2.76 -0.18
CA ARG A 184 7.92 -4.05 0.54
C ARG A 184 7.48 -5.21 -0.35
N PHE A 185 7.01 -4.92 -1.55
CA PHE A 185 6.72 -5.90 -2.59
C PHE A 185 7.82 -5.95 -3.66
N GLY A 186 8.98 -5.33 -3.42
CA GLY A 186 10.12 -5.35 -4.33
C GLY A 186 10.03 -4.38 -5.52
N ILE A 187 8.92 -3.66 -5.69
CA ILE A 187 8.73 -2.71 -6.79
C ILE A 187 8.94 -1.24 -6.35
N PRO A 188 9.30 -0.32 -7.26
CA PRO A 188 9.44 1.10 -6.95
C PRO A 188 8.15 1.74 -6.45
N GLU A 189 8.27 2.86 -5.73
CA GLU A 189 7.12 3.75 -5.53
C GLU A 189 6.78 4.45 -6.86
N LEU A 190 5.56 4.95 -6.98
CA LEU A 190 5.03 5.62 -8.14
C LEU A 190 4.65 7.07 -7.79
N ARG A 191 4.83 8.00 -8.73
CA ARG A 191 4.41 9.39 -8.61
C ARG A 191 3.68 9.85 -9.86
N ILE A 192 2.59 10.58 -9.68
CA ILE A 192 1.95 11.39 -10.72
C ILE A 192 1.88 12.83 -10.21
N ALA A 193 2.20 13.80 -11.05
CA ALA A 193 2.35 15.22 -10.69
C ALA A 193 1.65 16.10 -11.71
N ASP A 194 1.56 17.40 -11.40
CA ASP A 194 0.93 18.42 -12.24
C ASP A 194 -0.56 18.13 -12.54
N VAL A 195 -1.24 17.52 -11.57
CA VAL A 195 -2.65 17.10 -11.68
C VAL A 195 -3.56 18.22 -11.15
N ALA A 196 -4.64 18.51 -11.87
CA ALA A 196 -5.70 19.39 -11.42
C ALA A 196 -6.48 18.75 -10.26
N CYS A 197 -6.97 19.55 -9.33
CA CYS A 197 -7.74 19.04 -8.18
C CYS A 197 -8.98 18.24 -8.61
N ALA A 198 -9.60 18.59 -9.74
CA ALA A 198 -10.74 17.86 -10.31
C ALA A 198 -10.41 16.44 -10.79
N HIS A 199 -9.12 16.10 -10.96
CA HIS A 199 -8.66 14.81 -11.50
C HIS A 199 -7.87 13.98 -10.48
N ASP A 200 -7.95 14.31 -9.18
CA ASP A 200 -7.17 13.63 -8.14
C ASP A 200 -7.54 12.15 -7.99
N LEU A 201 -8.82 11.80 -8.10
CA LEU A 201 -9.31 10.43 -8.03
C LEU A 201 -8.90 9.62 -9.27
N ALA A 202 -8.97 10.22 -10.47
CA ALA A 202 -8.51 9.60 -11.71
C ALA A 202 -7.00 9.30 -11.63
N ALA A 203 -6.21 10.28 -11.21
CA ALA A 203 -4.77 10.13 -10.98
C ALA A 203 -4.46 9.04 -9.93
N LEU A 204 -5.22 9.00 -8.84
CA LEU A 204 -5.11 7.95 -7.82
C LEU A 204 -5.39 6.56 -8.42
N ASN A 205 -6.45 6.41 -9.21
CA ASN A 205 -6.83 5.14 -9.82
C ASN A 205 -5.85 4.70 -10.92
N VAL A 206 -5.22 5.62 -11.64
CA VAL A 206 -4.07 5.33 -12.52
C VAL A 206 -2.89 4.77 -11.72
N LEU A 207 -2.53 5.37 -10.58
CA LEU A 207 -1.46 4.84 -9.72
C LEU A 207 -1.79 3.45 -9.17
N ARG A 208 -3.04 3.22 -8.73
CA ARG A 208 -3.51 1.91 -8.22
C ARG A 208 -3.39 0.82 -9.27
N THR A 209 -3.87 1.11 -10.48
CA THR A 209 -3.82 0.17 -11.61
C THR A 209 -2.37 -0.10 -12.04
N THR A 210 -1.53 0.94 -12.10
CA THR A 210 -0.10 0.82 -12.43
C THR A 210 0.65 -0.01 -11.40
N ALA A 211 0.38 0.19 -10.10
CA ALA A 211 0.98 -0.60 -9.03
C ALA A 211 0.62 -2.09 -9.15
N GLN A 212 -0.66 -2.39 -9.40
CA GLN A 212 -1.12 -3.77 -9.60
C GLN A 212 -0.45 -4.40 -10.83
N ARG A 213 -0.32 -3.66 -11.93
CA ARG A 213 0.34 -4.12 -13.15
C ARG A 213 1.81 -4.48 -12.93
N LEU A 214 2.51 -3.73 -12.08
CA LEU A 214 3.93 -3.95 -11.79
C LEU A 214 4.17 -5.03 -10.74
N LEU A 215 3.21 -5.28 -9.86
CA LEU A 215 3.35 -6.19 -8.70
C LEU A 215 3.98 -7.55 -9.03
N PRO A 216 3.64 -8.25 -10.14
CA PRO A 216 4.24 -9.55 -10.45
C PRO A 216 5.77 -9.50 -10.63
N LEU A 217 6.33 -8.35 -11.03
CA LEU A 217 7.79 -8.20 -11.20
C LEU A 217 8.53 -8.28 -9.87
N GLY A 218 7.90 -7.81 -8.79
CA GLY A 218 8.48 -7.77 -7.45
C GLY A 218 8.66 -9.12 -6.76
N THR A 219 8.09 -10.19 -7.32
CA THR A 219 8.18 -11.55 -6.78
C THR A 219 9.46 -12.31 -7.19
N ARG A 220 10.27 -11.71 -8.07
CA ARG A 220 11.51 -12.32 -8.60
C ARG A 220 12.69 -11.38 -8.39
N PRO A 221 13.81 -11.86 -7.81
CA PRO A 221 14.97 -11.02 -7.58
C PRO A 221 15.68 -10.69 -8.90
N GLY A 222 16.47 -9.61 -8.89
CA GLY A 222 17.31 -9.19 -10.00
C GLY A 222 16.80 -7.94 -10.72
N GLU A 223 17.44 -7.65 -11.85
CA GLU A 223 17.12 -6.50 -12.68
C GLU A 223 15.88 -6.78 -13.53
N HIS A 224 14.93 -5.84 -13.51
CA HIS A 224 13.74 -5.87 -14.35
C HIS A 224 13.72 -4.64 -15.25
N THR A 225 13.60 -4.88 -16.55
CA THR A 225 13.47 -3.83 -17.56
C THR A 225 12.08 -3.90 -18.17
N THR A 226 11.40 -2.76 -18.20
CA THR A 226 10.10 -2.58 -18.84
C THR A 226 10.19 -1.54 -19.95
N GLY A 227 9.27 -1.61 -20.90
CA GLY A 227 9.10 -0.53 -21.87
C GLY A 227 8.72 0.78 -21.18
N PRO A 228 8.95 1.93 -21.82
CA PRO A 228 8.52 3.22 -21.27
C PRO A 228 7.01 3.36 -21.23
N VAL A 229 6.26 2.52 -21.96
CA VAL A 229 4.81 2.55 -21.99
C VAL A 229 4.29 1.24 -21.43
N LEU A 230 3.43 1.32 -20.41
CA LEU A 230 2.66 0.20 -19.91
C LEU A 230 1.21 0.32 -20.38
N SER A 231 0.65 -0.79 -20.83
CA SER A 231 -0.77 -0.91 -21.12
C SER A 231 -1.49 -1.38 -19.86
N LEU A 232 -2.36 -0.53 -19.30
CA LEU A 232 -3.21 -0.85 -18.16
C LEU A 232 -4.56 -1.39 -18.66
N ALA A 233 -4.97 -2.55 -18.16
CA ALA A 233 -6.23 -3.19 -18.53
C ALA A 233 -7.25 -3.14 -17.38
N GLY A 234 -8.54 -3.34 -17.71
CA GLY A 234 -9.62 -3.38 -16.72
C GLY A 234 -9.44 -4.49 -15.69
N SER A 235 -8.75 -5.56 -16.07
CA SER A 235 -8.35 -6.64 -15.17
C SER A 235 -7.27 -6.25 -14.16
N ASP A 236 -6.40 -5.28 -14.48
CA ASP A 236 -5.42 -4.78 -13.53
C ASP A 236 -6.13 -3.95 -12.44
N PHE A 237 -7.12 -3.13 -12.81
CA PHE A 237 -7.88 -2.36 -11.83
C PHE A 237 -8.81 -3.25 -11.01
N SER A 238 -9.45 -4.25 -11.63
CA SER A 238 -10.27 -5.22 -10.91
C SER A 238 -9.45 -6.04 -9.91
N ALA A 239 -8.25 -6.49 -10.30
CA ALA A 239 -7.33 -7.23 -9.44
C ALA A 239 -6.81 -6.39 -8.27
N TYR A 240 -6.60 -5.07 -8.46
CA TYR A 240 -6.27 -4.16 -7.36
C TYR A 240 -7.34 -4.25 -6.25
N TRP A 241 -8.62 -4.25 -6.63
CA TRP A 241 -9.76 -4.36 -5.73
C TRP A 241 -10.09 -5.79 -5.27
N GLY A 242 -9.42 -6.81 -5.82
CA GLY A 242 -9.72 -8.21 -5.52
C GLY A 242 -11.04 -8.68 -6.12
N SER A 243 -11.46 -8.08 -7.23
CA SER A 243 -12.65 -8.47 -8.00
C SER A 243 -12.25 -9.31 -9.22
N GLY A 244 -13.10 -10.28 -9.58
CA GLY A 244 -12.81 -11.25 -10.65
C GLY A 244 -13.11 -10.75 -12.07
N GLU A 245 -14.04 -9.81 -12.22
CA GLU A 245 -14.46 -9.29 -13.51
C GLU A 245 -13.72 -7.99 -13.87
N PRO A 246 -13.25 -7.82 -15.12
CA PRO A 246 -12.66 -6.56 -15.57
C PRO A 246 -13.59 -5.37 -15.31
N MET A 247 -13.03 -4.26 -14.83
CA MET A 247 -13.81 -3.05 -14.53
C MET A 247 -14.12 -2.20 -15.78
N TRP A 248 -13.50 -2.51 -16.91
CA TRP A 248 -13.88 -2.05 -18.24
C TRP A 248 -13.37 -3.06 -19.28
N ASP A 249 -14.07 -3.16 -20.41
CA ASP A 249 -13.78 -4.13 -21.47
C ASP A 249 -13.07 -3.49 -22.68
N ASP A 250 -13.15 -2.17 -22.81
CA ASP A 250 -12.67 -1.46 -23.99
C ASP A 250 -11.19 -1.09 -23.88
N GLY A 251 -10.34 -1.93 -24.45
CA GLY A 251 -8.94 -1.63 -24.71
C GLY A 251 -8.07 -1.45 -23.45
N THR A 252 -6.90 -0.86 -23.66
CA THR A 252 -5.93 -0.59 -22.58
C THR A 252 -5.62 0.89 -22.52
N VAL A 253 -5.44 1.41 -21.31
CA VAL A 253 -4.94 2.77 -21.09
C VAL A 253 -3.41 2.74 -21.14
N PRO A 254 -2.77 3.38 -22.13
CA PRO A 254 -1.32 3.49 -22.16
C PRO A 254 -0.85 4.53 -21.14
N VAL A 255 0.12 4.17 -20.30
CA VAL A 255 0.79 5.09 -19.37
C VAL A 255 2.28 5.10 -19.64
N HIS A 256 2.88 6.29 -19.64
CA HIS A 256 4.33 6.43 -19.73
C HIS A 256 4.96 6.35 -18.34
N LEU A 257 5.98 5.51 -18.22
CA LEU A 257 6.86 5.41 -17.07
C LEU A 257 8.16 6.18 -17.31
N SER A 258 8.53 7.02 -16.35
CA SER A 258 9.83 7.70 -16.31
C SER A 258 10.58 7.37 -15.02
N GLN A 259 11.91 7.25 -15.09
CA GLN A 259 12.72 7.10 -13.89
C GLN A 259 12.91 8.49 -13.24
N LEU A 260 12.37 8.69 -12.04
CA LEU A 260 12.58 9.93 -11.27
C LEU A 260 13.75 9.77 -10.29
N GLU A 261 13.76 8.67 -9.55
CA GLU A 261 14.84 8.26 -8.63
C GLU A 261 14.97 6.73 -8.68
N PRO A 262 16.06 6.10 -8.20
CA PRO A 262 16.26 4.65 -8.32
C PRO A 262 15.08 3.77 -7.85
N LEU A 263 14.30 4.24 -6.87
CA LEU A 263 13.13 3.52 -6.32
C LEU A 263 11.84 4.37 -6.39
N LEU A 264 11.76 5.25 -7.39
CA LEU A 264 10.60 6.10 -7.67
C LEU A 264 10.42 6.28 -9.19
N LEU A 265 9.26 5.88 -9.68
CA LEU A 265 8.87 6.05 -11.08
C LEU A 265 7.80 7.13 -11.22
N GLY A 266 7.93 7.96 -12.24
CA GLY A 266 6.89 8.86 -12.69
C GLY A 266 5.90 8.12 -13.58
N VAL A 267 4.62 8.43 -13.43
CA VAL A 267 3.50 7.93 -14.23
C VAL A 267 2.84 9.14 -14.89
N GLY A 268 2.59 9.06 -16.18
CA GLY A 268 1.91 10.11 -16.92
C GLY A 268 1.39 9.66 -18.29
N PRO A 269 0.91 10.61 -19.12
CA PRO A 269 0.42 10.30 -20.45
C PRO A 269 1.53 9.73 -21.34
N PRO A 270 1.18 9.01 -22.43
CA PRO A 270 2.13 8.65 -23.48
C PRO A 270 2.97 9.86 -23.93
N ALA A 271 4.25 9.64 -24.27
CA ALA A 271 5.16 10.72 -24.63
C ALA A 271 4.75 11.46 -25.93
N ASP A 272 3.91 10.84 -26.75
CA ASP A 272 3.33 11.37 -27.97
C ASP A 272 1.91 11.92 -27.79
N PHE A 273 1.39 11.92 -26.56
CA PHE A 273 0.11 12.56 -26.26
C PHE A 273 0.23 14.07 -26.50
N PRO A 274 -0.64 14.68 -27.33
CA PRO A 274 -0.44 16.03 -27.84
C PRO A 274 -0.77 17.12 -26.81
N ASP A 275 -1.57 16.80 -25.81
CA ASP A 275 -2.15 17.75 -24.86
C ASP A 275 -1.55 17.59 -23.45
N THR A 276 -2.17 18.19 -22.42
CA THR A 276 -1.61 18.22 -21.07
C THR A 276 -1.90 16.94 -20.27
N MET A 277 -1.29 16.82 -19.09
CA MET A 277 -1.63 15.78 -18.10
C MET A 277 -3.14 15.76 -17.79
N ASN A 278 -3.77 16.93 -17.67
CA ASN A 278 -5.18 17.02 -17.27
C ASN A 278 -6.11 16.67 -18.43
N ASP A 279 -5.75 17.04 -19.66
CA ASP A 279 -6.52 16.64 -20.85
C ASP A 279 -6.50 15.11 -21.00
N TRP A 280 -5.33 14.48 -20.80
CA TRP A 280 -5.22 13.01 -20.77
C TRP A 280 -6.05 12.38 -19.65
N LEU A 281 -5.94 12.94 -18.44
CA LEU A 281 -6.72 12.48 -17.30
C LEU A 281 -8.22 12.75 -17.49
N TRP A 282 -8.67 13.55 -18.45
CA TRP A 282 -10.07 13.90 -18.68
C TRP A 282 -10.71 13.14 -19.86
N ASP A 283 -10.01 13.02 -20.99
CA ASP A 283 -10.60 12.50 -22.23
C ASP A 283 -10.32 11.01 -22.50
N ASP A 284 -9.21 10.48 -21.98
CA ASP A 284 -8.66 9.19 -22.43
C ASP A 284 -8.81 8.05 -21.41
N LEU A 285 -9.36 8.32 -20.22
CA LEU A 285 -9.54 7.29 -19.21
C LEU A 285 -10.95 6.68 -19.23
N PRO A 286 -11.09 5.38 -18.92
CA PRO A 286 -12.38 4.77 -18.69
C PRO A 286 -13.17 5.48 -17.57
N PRO A 287 -14.49 5.69 -17.73
CA PRO A 287 -15.33 6.40 -16.74
C PRO A 287 -15.20 5.89 -15.30
N ILE A 288 -14.99 4.58 -15.12
CA ILE A 288 -14.85 3.97 -13.79
C ILE A 288 -13.64 4.50 -13.00
N LEU A 289 -12.59 4.99 -13.68
CA LEU A 289 -11.42 5.56 -13.02
C LEU A 289 -11.72 6.91 -12.36
N TYR A 290 -12.81 7.59 -12.75
CA TYR A 290 -13.26 8.85 -12.14
C TYR A 290 -14.23 8.66 -10.98
N GLU A 291 -14.91 7.51 -10.92
CA GLU A 291 -16.05 7.30 -10.02
C GLU A 291 -15.67 6.44 -8.80
N LEU A 292 -14.77 5.48 -8.98
CA LEU A 292 -14.56 4.44 -7.97
C LEU A 292 -13.54 4.85 -6.90
N LEU A 293 -14.05 5.21 -5.72
CA LEU A 293 -13.23 5.51 -4.54
C LEU A 293 -12.87 4.27 -3.71
N SER A 294 -13.82 3.33 -3.59
CA SER A 294 -13.71 2.09 -2.81
C SER A 294 -14.58 0.98 -3.41
N CYS A 295 -14.11 -0.26 -3.33
CA CYS A 295 -14.86 -1.46 -3.69
C CYS A 295 -14.65 -2.53 -2.60
N ASP A 296 -15.71 -3.24 -2.23
CA ASP A 296 -15.59 -4.40 -1.35
C ASP A 296 -15.02 -5.58 -2.17
N PRO A 297 -13.99 -6.27 -1.68
CA PRO A 297 -13.38 -7.39 -2.41
C PRO A 297 -14.38 -8.55 -2.54
N ASP A 298 -14.33 -9.27 -3.67
CA ASP A 298 -15.22 -10.42 -3.89
C ASP A 298 -14.83 -11.59 -2.98
N PRO A 299 -15.72 -12.04 -2.07
CA PRO A 299 -15.43 -13.16 -1.17
C PRO A 299 -15.15 -14.47 -1.91
N ALA A 300 -15.59 -14.65 -3.16
CA ALA A 300 -15.40 -15.87 -3.92
C ALA A 300 -13.95 -16.12 -4.39
N HIS A 301 -13.09 -15.10 -4.38
CA HIS A 301 -11.71 -15.18 -4.90
C HIS A 301 -10.61 -15.23 -3.81
N LEU A 302 -10.97 -15.27 -2.53
CA LEU A 302 -10.01 -15.35 -1.41
C LEU A 302 -9.43 -16.76 -1.16
N SER A 303 -9.77 -17.74 -2.00
CA SER A 303 -9.24 -19.10 -1.93
C SER A 303 -8.08 -19.30 -2.92
N PHE A 304 -6.87 -18.92 -2.54
CA PHE A 304 -5.67 -19.52 -3.12
C PHE A 304 -5.48 -20.90 -2.48
N THR A 305 -5.57 -21.95 -3.29
CA THR A 305 -5.09 -23.29 -2.89
C THR A 305 -3.60 -23.33 -3.23
N PRO A 306 -2.71 -23.78 -2.32
CA PRO A 306 -1.26 -23.72 -2.47
C PRO A 306 -0.72 -24.46 -3.69
#